data_AF-A0A6J1HRV2-F1
#
_entry.id   AF-A0A6J1HRV2-F1
#
_cell.length_a   1.000
_cell.length_b   1.000
_cell.length_c   1.000
_cell.angle_alpha   90.00
_cell.angle_beta   90.00
_cell.angle_gamma   90.00
#
_symmetry.space_group_name_H-M   'P 1'
#
loop_
_entity.id
_entity.type
_entity.pdbx_description
1 polymer ?
#
loop_
_entity_poly.entity_id
_entity_poly.type
_entity_poly.pdbx_seq_one_letter_code
_entity_poly.pdbx_strand_id
1 'polypeptide(L)'
;MELSFPSPCNRSQSTSQYSDCALRSCFMAYLPPHKRHSNDMEKPSPTAELLAPLFNRKLDLRASGRKVDRSGRIIYADQARHKWFIIGDSDDDNLFPSCVRLEPIALRANEHRMGEKHLALVYSNVSQGNKEEEEVVIEPWASIVVKLLPDILSSIEHIKNEINQDEEVKLTLVARIGKVIFHGTSEFDSNKLPTRAVMGQLKRSFRTNVSETYIENIRDKVIPLIGVKFEEEKDTYHIKLSDAEHPHVTLTCKCTALPESNKLKLYKVELNPVRHMVADISCLKQNVDMRVMTFSKKTVGKLTDDEMEDILDLINSAILDKDVKGGLRWPLGKASSGDRFKVVGAWHTVSQSYVNPFVRIKLRNADRYDFKTLVGEVSKEVTFKMKRLTSELLREKPEVDVIPDMLNDNLKLFWNNFVCSATCSSP
;
A
#
# COMPACT_ATOMS: atom_id res chain seq x y z
N MET A 1 -79.03 -11.82 -24.83
CA MET A 1 -78.44 -11.32 -23.57
C MET A 1 -77.08 -10.71 -23.90
N GLU A 2 -76.89 -9.42 -24.20
CA GLU A 2 -77.74 -8.24 -23.86
C GLU A 2 -77.98 -8.10 -22.35
N LEU A 3 -77.83 -6.97 -21.65
CA LEU A 3 -77.59 -5.54 -21.95
C LEU A 3 -76.56 -4.99 -20.90
N SER A 4 -75.85 -3.87 -21.01
CA SER A 4 -75.62 -2.88 -22.08
C SER A 4 -74.44 -1.94 -21.72
N PHE A 5 -73.87 -1.24 -22.70
CA PHE A 5 -73.16 0.05 -22.49
C PHE A 5 -74.18 1.21 -22.45
N PRO A 6 -73.80 2.40 -21.98
CA PRO A 6 -73.48 3.48 -22.94
C PRO A 6 -72.32 4.38 -22.45
N SER A 7 -71.66 5.24 -23.20
CA SER A 7 -71.39 5.53 -24.63
C SER A 7 -70.62 6.88 -24.63
N PRO A 8 -69.90 7.26 -25.69
CA PRO A 8 -68.92 8.35 -25.63
C PRO A 8 -69.44 9.71 -26.11
N CYS A 9 -68.76 10.79 -25.71
CA CYS A 9 -68.91 12.12 -26.32
C CYS A 9 -67.66 12.57 -27.09
N ASN A 10 -67.92 13.18 -28.24
CA ASN A 10 -66.99 13.46 -29.34
C ASN A 10 -66.22 14.79 -29.23
N ARG A 11 -65.23 14.93 -30.14
CA ARG A 11 -64.67 16.20 -30.69
C ARG A 11 -63.80 17.04 -29.71
N SER A 12 -62.82 17.83 -30.17
CA SER A 12 -62.38 18.16 -31.54
C SER A 12 -60.92 18.64 -31.57
N GLN A 13 -60.29 18.59 -32.74
CA GLN A 13 -59.11 19.42 -33.04
C GLN A 13 -59.51 20.91 -33.14
N SER A 14 -58.78 21.81 -32.50
CA SER A 14 -58.57 23.19 -32.99
C SER A 14 -57.47 23.94 -32.23
N THR A 15 -56.42 24.27 -32.98
CA THR A 15 -55.52 25.45 -32.92
C THR A 15 -55.77 26.59 -31.92
N SER A 16 -54.64 27.12 -31.40
CA SER A 16 -54.34 28.50 -30.92
C SER A 16 -55.19 29.06 -29.75
N GLN A 17 -54.60 29.71 -28.75
CA GLN A 17 -53.87 30.99 -28.86
C GLN A 17 -52.85 31.20 -27.71
N TYR A 18 -52.00 32.21 -27.90
CA TYR A 18 -51.02 32.70 -26.93
C TYR A 18 -51.69 33.22 -25.65
N SER A 19 -50.99 33.07 -24.52
CA SER A 19 -50.94 34.13 -23.51
C SER A 19 -49.62 34.06 -22.73
N ASP A 20 -48.93 35.20 -22.65
CA ASP A 20 -47.63 35.34 -21.99
C ASP A 20 -47.69 35.06 -20.49
N CYS A 21 -46.65 34.42 -19.96
CA CYS A 21 -46.19 34.72 -18.61
C CYS A 21 -44.66 34.57 -18.56
N ALA A 22 -43.96 35.70 -18.53
CA ALA A 22 -42.52 35.75 -18.71
C ALA A 22 -41.76 35.30 -17.46
N LEU A 23 -41.02 34.18 -17.56
CA LEU A 23 -39.91 33.87 -16.66
C LEU A 23 -38.59 33.99 -17.44
N ARG A 24 -37.90 35.11 -17.23
CA ARG A 24 -36.56 35.37 -17.77
C ARG A 24 -35.55 34.39 -17.17
N SER A 25 -35.30 33.27 -17.86
CA SER A 25 -34.17 32.41 -17.56
C SER A 25 -32.87 33.05 -18.05
N CYS A 26 -32.12 33.68 -17.14
CA CYS A 26 -30.75 34.10 -17.42
C CYS A 26 -29.85 32.86 -17.50
N PHE A 27 -29.50 32.44 -18.72
CA PHE A 27 -28.45 31.44 -18.95
C PHE A 27 -27.09 31.96 -18.46
N MET A 28 -26.74 31.65 -17.22
CA MET A 28 -25.37 31.77 -16.70
C MET A 28 -24.55 30.57 -17.18
N ALA A 29 -23.92 30.71 -18.35
CA ALA A 29 -22.97 29.71 -18.84
C ALA A 29 -21.74 29.68 -17.90
N TYR A 30 -21.56 28.56 -17.19
CA TYR A 30 -20.42 28.37 -16.28
C TYR A 30 -19.09 28.34 -17.05
N LEU A 31 -18.25 29.37 -16.85
CA LEU A 31 -16.88 29.42 -17.37
C LEU A 31 -15.90 28.85 -16.33
N PRO A 32 -15.24 27.71 -16.60
CA PRO A 32 -14.37 27.05 -15.64
C PRO A 32 -13.09 27.87 -15.35
N PRO A 33 -12.48 27.73 -14.15
CA PRO A 33 -11.43 28.65 -13.69
C PRO A 33 -10.22 28.78 -14.61
N HIS A 34 -9.84 27.70 -15.30
CA HIS A 34 -8.67 27.65 -16.19
C HIS A 34 -8.83 28.45 -17.50
N LYS A 35 -10.01 29.03 -17.78
CA LYS A 35 -10.23 29.93 -18.94
C LYS A 35 -10.35 31.41 -18.57
N ARG A 36 -10.07 31.76 -17.31
CA ARG A 36 -10.05 33.15 -16.83
C ARG A 36 -8.69 33.76 -17.10
N HIS A 37 -8.50 34.39 -18.25
CA HIS A 37 -7.32 35.20 -18.52
C HIS A 37 -7.49 36.57 -17.85
N SER A 38 -6.82 36.78 -16.71
CA SER A 38 -6.61 38.11 -16.13
C SER A 38 -5.34 38.70 -16.72
N ASN A 39 -5.49 39.65 -17.64
CA ASN A 39 -4.40 40.59 -17.96
C ASN A 39 -4.38 41.65 -16.87
N ASP A 40 -3.35 41.65 -16.02
CA ASP A 40 -2.84 42.86 -15.38
C ASP A 40 -1.33 42.71 -15.19
N MET A 41 -0.62 43.77 -15.52
CA MET A 41 0.85 43.88 -15.46
C MET A 41 1.25 44.88 -14.37
N GLU A 42 2.53 44.77 -13.96
CA GLU A 42 3.33 45.73 -13.19
C GLU A 42 3.42 45.63 -11.65
N LYS A 43 4.61 45.16 -11.22
CA LYS A 43 5.44 45.67 -10.11
C LYS A 43 5.05 45.39 -8.64
N PRO A 44 6.03 45.41 -7.71
CA PRO A 44 7.28 44.65 -7.77
C PRO A 44 7.54 43.86 -6.47
N SER A 45 8.47 42.91 -6.51
CA SER A 45 8.88 42.12 -5.34
C SER A 45 9.72 42.93 -4.33
N PRO A 46 9.44 42.85 -3.02
CA PRO A 46 10.39 43.28 -1.98
C PRO A 46 11.34 42.12 -1.61
N THR A 47 12.64 42.40 -1.66
CA THR A 47 13.70 41.52 -1.12
C THR A 47 14.15 42.04 0.24
N ALA A 48 14.05 41.19 1.27
CA ALA A 48 14.89 41.13 2.47
C ALA A 48 14.58 39.76 3.11
N GLU A 49 15.49 38.79 3.16
CA GLU A 49 16.65 38.72 4.06
C GLU A 49 16.33 39.05 5.53
N LEU A 50 16.87 38.22 6.43
CA LEU A 50 16.66 38.21 7.88
C LEU A 50 15.28 37.70 8.34
N LEU A 51 15.16 36.37 8.45
CA LEU A 51 14.84 35.67 9.71
C LEU A 51 14.99 34.16 9.48
N ALA A 52 16.14 33.60 9.84
CA ALA A 52 16.41 32.16 9.78
C ALA A 52 16.52 31.58 11.20
N PRO A 53 15.51 30.84 11.69
CA PRO A 53 15.65 29.99 12.86
C PRO A 53 16.44 28.73 12.51
N LEU A 54 17.45 28.45 13.33
CA LEU A 54 18.42 27.37 13.18
C LEU A 54 17.77 25.96 13.23
N PHE A 55 17.58 25.32 12.07
CA PHE A 55 17.38 23.85 11.99
C PHE A 55 18.25 23.16 10.92
N ASN A 56 19.52 23.54 10.85
CA ASN A 56 20.54 22.75 10.15
C ASN A 56 20.99 21.56 11.02
N ARG A 57 20.27 20.43 10.96
CA ARG A 57 20.79 19.14 11.45
C ARG A 57 20.33 17.96 10.60
N LYS A 58 21.17 17.62 9.61
CA LYS A 58 21.22 16.35 8.84
C LYS A 58 19.89 15.64 8.59
N LEU A 59 19.22 16.04 7.51
CA LEU A 59 18.31 15.17 6.75
C LEU A 59 18.85 15.00 5.33
N ASP A 60 19.91 14.21 5.18
CA ASP A 60 20.45 13.81 3.87
C ASP A 60 19.55 12.75 3.21
N LEU A 61 18.29 13.14 2.93
CA LEU A 61 17.36 12.39 2.09
C LEU A 61 17.31 13.02 0.69
N ARG A 62 18.47 13.08 0.02
CA ARG A 62 18.52 13.37 -1.43
C ARG A 62 17.84 12.23 -2.19
N ALA A 63 16.55 12.40 -2.47
CA ALA A 63 15.83 11.47 -3.34
C ALA A 63 16.41 11.54 -4.76
N SER A 64 16.92 10.41 -5.26
CA SER A 64 17.37 10.26 -6.65
C SER A 64 16.28 10.67 -7.65
N GLY A 65 16.66 11.42 -8.68
CA GLY A 65 15.77 12.11 -9.62
C GLY A 65 15.03 11.21 -10.62
N ARG A 66 14.21 10.27 -10.14
CA ARG A 66 13.30 9.46 -10.96
C ARG A 66 11.84 9.85 -10.75
N LYS A 67 11.05 9.73 -11.82
CA LYS A 67 9.69 10.32 -11.98
C LYS A 67 8.79 10.14 -10.74
N VAL A 68 8.20 11.25 -10.30
CA VAL A 68 7.29 11.35 -9.16
C VAL A 68 6.00 10.55 -9.41
N ASP A 69 5.85 9.38 -8.78
CA ASP A 69 4.54 8.73 -8.68
C ASP A 69 3.71 9.41 -7.56
N ARG A 70 2.45 9.70 -7.85
CA ARG A 70 1.62 10.68 -7.13
C ARG A 70 0.59 10.07 -6.16
N SER A 71 0.90 8.91 -5.54
CA SER A 71 0.14 8.34 -4.41
C SER A 71 0.97 8.32 -3.13
N GLY A 72 0.32 8.04 -1.99
CA GLY A 72 0.86 8.00 -0.62
C GLY A 72 2.24 7.37 -0.54
N ARG A 73 3.26 8.23 -0.55
CA ARG A 73 4.60 7.93 -1.04
C ARG A 73 5.20 6.70 -0.35
N ILE A 74 5.42 5.62 -1.12
CA ILE A 74 6.33 4.57 -0.70
C ILE A 74 7.73 5.21 -0.70
N ILE A 75 8.35 5.32 0.48
CA ILE A 75 9.67 5.91 0.62
C ILE A 75 10.71 4.79 0.54
N TYR A 76 11.73 5.02 -0.26
CA TYR A 76 12.90 4.16 -0.42
C TYR A 76 14.13 4.94 0.02
N ALA A 77 15.09 4.27 0.66
CA ALA A 77 16.41 4.84 0.90
C ALA A 77 17.16 5.04 -0.44
N ASP A 78 18.17 5.91 -0.46
CA ASP A 78 18.96 6.17 -1.67
C ASP A 78 19.65 4.89 -2.19
N GLN A 79 20.22 4.09 -1.29
CA GLN A 79 20.86 2.81 -1.57
C GLN A 79 19.90 1.60 -1.48
N ALA A 80 18.59 1.82 -1.66
CA ALA A 80 17.60 0.76 -1.50
C ALA A 80 17.76 -0.37 -2.53
N ARG A 81 17.80 -1.62 -2.05
CA ARG A 81 17.91 -2.81 -2.89
C ARG A 81 16.54 -3.29 -3.35
N HIS A 82 16.39 -3.54 -4.65
CA HIS A 82 15.16 -4.04 -5.25
C HIS A 82 15.43 -5.27 -6.10
N LYS A 83 14.84 -6.40 -5.71
CA LYS A 83 14.89 -7.66 -6.47
C LYS A 83 13.49 -8.12 -6.85
N TRP A 84 13.40 -8.72 -8.02
CA TRP A 84 12.31 -9.61 -8.39
C TRP A 84 12.89 -10.86 -9.01
N PHE A 85 12.39 -12.02 -8.63
CA PHE A 85 12.75 -13.32 -9.20
C PHE A 85 11.62 -14.33 -9.00
N ILE A 86 11.80 -15.50 -9.59
CA ILE A 86 10.83 -16.59 -9.66
C ILE A 86 11.37 -17.79 -8.86
N ILE A 87 10.45 -18.60 -8.32
CA ILE A 87 10.76 -19.90 -7.71
C ILE A 87 9.87 -20.97 -8.34
N GLY A 88 10.46 -22.12 -8.64
CA GLY A 88 9.79 -23.29 -9.23
C GLY A 88 10.18 -23.58 -10.67
N ASP A 89 11.32 -23.07 -11.13
CA ASP A 89 11.74 -23.02 -12.54
C ASP A 89 13.28 -22.92 -12.59
N SER A 90 13.93 -23.49 -13.61
CA SER A 90 15.41 -23.54 -13.68
C SER A 90 16.01 -22.19 -14.09
N ASP A 91 17.17 -21.82 -13.55
CA ASP A 91 17.79 -20.50 -13.79
C ASP A 91 18.45 -20.39 -15.19
N ASP A 92 18.58 -21.47 -15.96
CA ASP A 92 19.36 -21.51 -17.22
C ASP A 92 18.67 -20.83 -18.42
N ASP A 93 17.34 -20.96 -18.57
CA ASP A 93 16.62 -20.35 -19.69
C ASP A 93 16.07 -18.97 -19.36
N ASN A 94 16.31 -17.98 -20.24
CA ASN A 94 15.68 -16.65 -20.15
C ASN A 94 14.18 -16.64 -20.52
N LEU A 95 13.67 -17.79 -20.95
CA LEU A 95 12.29 -18.04 -21.33
C LEU A 95 11.47 -18.52 -20.11
N PHE A 96 10.16 -18.55 -20.27
CA PHE A 96 9.26 -19.14 -19.30
C PHE A 96 8.77 -20.50 -19.83
N PRO A 97 8.56 -21.49 -18.97
CA PRO A 97 7.86 -22.72 -19.31
C PRO A 97 6.50 -22.46 -19.94
N SER A 98 6.07 -23.32 -20.87
CA SER A 98 4.80 -23.21 -21.60
C SER A 98 3.55 -23.22 -20.71
N CYS A 99 3.67 -23.77 -19.49
CA CYS A 99 2.65 -23.76 -18.47
C CYS A 99 2.48 -22.39 -17.77
N VAL A 100 3.43 -21.46 -17.88
CA VAL A 100 3.32 -20.12 -17.28
C VAL A 100 2.60 -19.16 -18.21
N ARG A 101 1.65 -18.39 -17.67
CA ARG A 101 0.87 -17.37 -18.39
C ARG A 101 0.85 -16.05 -17.64
N LEU A 102 0.57 -14.97 -18.37
CA LEU A 102 0.40 -13.63 -17.82
C LEU A 102 -1.08 -13.24 -17.95
N GLU A 103 -1.84 -13.36 -16.87
CA GLU A 103 -3.30 -13.20 -16.89
C GLU A 103 -3.75 -11.88 -16.26
N PRO A 104 -4.81 -11.24 -16.78
CA PRO A 104 -5.40 -10.06 -16.15
C PRO A 104 -6.01 -10.38 -14.79
N ILE A 105 -5.68 -9.57 -13.78
CA ILE A 105 -6.34 -9.62 -12.46
C ILE A 105 -7.48 -8.62 -12.41
N ALA A 106 -8.68 -9.10 -12.07
CA ALA A 106 -9.79 -8.25 -11.67
C ALA A 106 -9.47 -7.56 -10.32
N LEU A 107 -9.23 -6.24 -10.35
CA LEU A 107 -9.26 -5.41 -9.15
C LEU A 107 -10.69 -4.88 -8.91
N ARG A 108 -10.97 -4.41 -7.69
CA ARG A 108 -12.25 -3.76 -7.40
C ARG A 108 -12.30 -2.40 -8.10
N ALA A 109 -13.48 -1.97 -8.53
CA ALA A 109 -13.67 -0.74 -9.32
C ALA A 109 -12.89 0.47 -8.77
N ASN A 110 -12.87 0.65 -7.45
CA ASN A 110 -12.26 1.79 -6.75
C ASN A 110 -10.74 1.67 -6.53
N GLU A 111 -10.11 0.54 -6.91
CA GLU A 111 -8.66 0.29 -6.80
C GLU A 111 -7.90 0.66 -8.10
N HIS A 112 -8.60 1.14 -9.13
CA HIS A 112 -8.02 1.45 -10.45
C HIS A 112 -7.57 2.91 -10.58
N ARG A 113 -6.42 3.11 -11.25
CA ARG A 113 -6.24 4.28 -12.13
C ARG A 113 -6.80 3.91 -13.50
N MET A 114 -7.60 4.77 -14.12
CA MET A 114 -8.22 4.44 -15.41
C MET A 114 -7.18 4.15 -16.49
N GLY A 115 -7.28 2.97 -17.12
CA GLY A 115 -6.51 2.59 -18.30
C GLY A 115 -5.32 1.63 -18.08
N GLU A 116 -4.83 1.42 -16.85
CA GLU A 116 -3.72 0.49 -16.59
C GLU A 116 -4.22 -0.98 -16.53
N LYS A 117 -3.64 -1.87 -17.35
CA LYS A 117 -3.87 -3.33 -17.26
C LYS A 117 -2.98 -3.92 -16.17
N HIS A 118 -3.61 -4.50 -15.15
CA HIS A 118 -2.95 -5.24 -14.08
C HIS A 118 -2.86 -6.73 -14.43
N LEU A 119 -1.64 -7.24 -14.49
CA LEU A 119 -1.35 -8.61 -14.91
C LEU A 119 -0.59 -9.35 -13.80
N ALA A 120 -0.77 -10.67 -13.69
CA ALA A 120 0.07 -11.50 -12.83
C ALA A 120 0.47 -12.82 -13.52
N LEU A 121 1.57 -13.40 -13.03
CA LEU A 121 1.99 -14.72 -13.44
C LEU A 121 1.07 -15.78 -12.82
N VAL A 122 0.52 -16.64 -13.67
CA VAL A 122 -0.33 -17.76 -13.31
C VAL A 122 0.31 -19.03 -13.89
N TYR A 123 0.40 -20.07 -13.08
CA TYR A 123 0.83 -21.39 -13.52
C TYR A 123 -0.41 -22.19 -13.93
N SER A 124 -0.46 -22.59 -15.19
CA SER A 124 -1.55 -23.36 -15.77
C SER A 124 -1.18 -24.84 -15.81
N ASN A 125 -1.95 -25.68 -15.11
CA ASN A 125 -1.79 -27.13 -15.11
C ASN A 125 -2.32 -27.75 -16.43
N VAL A 126 -1.76 -27.33 -17.57
CA VAL A 126 -2.16 -27.84 -18.88
C VAL A 126 -1.45 -29.16 -19.15
N SER A 127 -2.22 -30.23 -18.92
CA SER A 127 -2.06 -31.62 -19.35
C SER A 127 -1.75 -32.64 -18.24
N GLN A 128 -2.72 -33.50 -17.97
CA GLN A 128 -2.55 -34.80 -17.31
C GLN A 128 -1.89 -35.84 -18.25
N GLY A 129 -1.08 -35.38 -19.23
CA GLY A 129 -0.62 -36.17 -20.37
C GLY A 129 0.86 -36.50 -20.33
N ASN A 130 1.71 -35.50 -20.09
CA ASN A 130 3.16 -35.66 -20.11
C ASN A 130 3.72 -35.63 -18.69
N LYS A 131 4.31 -36.74 -18.26
CA LYS A 131 5.22 -36.78 -17.10
C LYS A 131 6.57 -36.19 -17.51
N GLU A 132 6.60 -34.91 -17.81
CA GLU A 132 7.85 -34.17 -17.67
C GLU A 132 8.15 -34.13 -16.18
N GLU A 133 9.34 -34.60 -15.81
CA GLU A 133 9.69 -34.88 -14.41
C GLU A 133 9.49 -33.62 -13.58
N GLU A 134 8.69 -33.71 -12.51
CA GLU A 134 8.49 -32.58 -11.61
C GLU A 134 9.86 -32.21 -11.02
N GLU A 135 10.48 -31.15 -11.53
CA GLU A 135 11.63 -30.56 -10.87
C GLU A 135 11.13 -29.95 -9.56
N VAL A 136 11.18 -30.79 -8.52
CA VAL A 136 10.94 -30.44 -7.14
C VAL A 136 12.10 -29.55 -6.76
N VAL A 137 11.85 -28.24 -6.66
CA VAL A 137 12.81 -27.33 -6.05
C VAL A 137 13.00 -27.80 -4.61
N ILE A 138 14.10 -28.49 -4.37
CA ILE A 138 14.49 -28.98 -3.05
C ILE A 138 14.75 -27.74 -2.20
N GLU A 139 13.97 -27.58 -1.13
CA GLU A 139 14.10 -26.47 -0.17
C GLU A 139 14.07 -25.06 -0.83
N PRO A 140 12.92 -24.60 -1.38
CA PRO A 140 12.83 -23.31 -2.08
C PRO A 140 13.25 -22.10 -1.24
N TRP A 141 13.10 -22.19 0.09
CA TRP A 141 13.59 -21.19 1.04
C TRP A 141 15.12 -21.04 1.02
N ALA A 142 15.90 -22.11 0.78
CA ALA A 142 17.35 -22.05 0.74
C ALA A 142 17.84 -21.22 -0.47
N SER A 143 17.19 -21.38 -1.63
CA SER A 143 17.44 -20.52 -2.81
C SER A 143 17.13 -19.04 -2.52
N ILE A 144 16.06 -18.76 -1.75
CA ILE A 144 15.77 -17.39 -1.28
C ILE A 144 16.90 -16.86 -0.38
N VAL A 145 17.41 -17.65 0.57
CA VAL A 145 18.53 -17.24 1.45
C VAL A 145 19.72 -16.79 0.60
N VAL A 146 20.17 -17.62 -0.35
CA VAL A 146 21.30 -17.31 -1.24
C VAL A 146 21.04 -16.03 -2.05
N LYS A 147 19.85 -15.88 -2.63
CA LYS A 147 19.51 -14.72 -3.47
C LYS A 147 19.31 -13.42 -2.65
N LEU A 148 18.99 -13.47 -1.35
CA LEU A 148 18.66 -12.31 -0.51
C LEU A 148 19.69 -11.90 0.55
N LEU A 149 20.46 -12.84 1.11
CA LEU A 149 21.33 -12.58 2.24
C LEU A 149 22.31 -11.41 2.01
N PRO A 150 23.01 -11.30 0.86
CA PRO A 150 23.92 -10.17 0.60
C PRO A 150 23.22 -8.80 0.63
N ASP A 151 22.00 -8.72 0.09
CA ASP A 151 21.22 -7.48 0.05
C ASP A 151 20.70 -7.11 1.44
N ILE A 152 20.30 -8.11 2.24
CA ILE A 152 19.91 -7.91 3.65
C ILE A 152 21.07 -7.30 4.42
N LEU A 153 22.25 -7.92 4.37
CA LEU A 153 23.46 -7.47 5.06
C LEU A 153 23.87 -6.05 4.62
N SER A 154 23.99 -5.80 3.30
CA SER A 154 24.30 -4.47 2.76
C SER A 154 23.26 -3.41 3.20
N SER A 155 21.97 -3.72 3.14
CA SER A 155 20.92 -2.78 3.57
C SER A 155 21.00 -2.42 5.06
N ILE A 156 21.57 -3.31 5.87
CA ILE A 156 21.68 -3.16 7.32
C ILE A 156 22.96 -2.43 7.71
N GLU A 157 24.07 -2.67 7.01
CA GLU A 157 25.30 -1.90 7.16
C GLU A 157 25.06 -0.40 6.92
N HIS A 158 24.34 -0.04 5.85
CA HIS A 158 24.01 1.36 5.57
C HIS A 158 23.17 2.02 6.67
N ILE A 159 22.16 1.32 7.22
CA ILE A 159 21.27 1.90 8.23
C ILE A 159 21.81 1.84 9.67
N LYS A 160 22.80 0.97 9.98
CA LYS A 160 23.40 0.92 11.33
C LYS A 160 23.90 2.30 11.78
N ASN A 161 24.46 3.08 10.86
CA ASN A 161 24.91 4.45 11.14
C ASN A 161 23.76 5.40 11.50
N GLU A 162 22.57 5.25 10.90
CA GLU A 162 21.39 6.05 11.24
C GLU A 162 20.83 5.64 12.61
N ILE A 163 20.71 4.34 12.87
CA ILE A 163 20.17 3.80 14.14
C ILE A 163 21.07 4.17 15.32
N ASN A 164 22.39 4.09 15.15
CA ASN A 164 23.35 4.47 16.20
C ASN A 164 23.37 5.98 16.50
N GLN A 165 22.79 6.81 15.62
CA GLN A 165 22.65 8.26 15.83
C GLN A 165 21.27 8.65 16.35
N ASP A 166 20.27 7.77 16.24
CA ASP A 166 18.87 8.07 16.48
C ASP A 166 18.07 6.82 16.93
N GLU A 167 17.87 6.70 18.25
CA GLU A 167 17.12 5.61 18.88
C GLU A 167 15.63 5.56 18.48
N GLU A 168 15.08 6.63 17.88
CA GLU A 168 13.72 6.64 17.36
C GLU A 168 13.56 5.82 16.07
N VAL A 169 14.68 5.50 15.39
CA VAL A 169 14.74 4.70 14.16
C VAL A 169 14.69 3.21 14.50
N LYS A 170 13.59 2.55 14.13
CA LYS A 170 13.39 1.11 14.36
C LYS A 170 13.33 0.36 13.03
N LEU A 171 14.39 -0.40 12.73
CA LEU A 171 14.42 -1.35 11.63
C LEU A 171 13.44 -2.51 11.89
N THR A 172 12.91 -3.11 10.83
CA THR A 172 12.17 -4.37 10.89
C THR A 172 12.38 -5.17 9.60
N LEU A 173 12.80 -6.44 9.74
CA LEU A 173 12.75 -7.42 8.65
C LEU A 173 11.41 -8.18 8.69
N VAL A 174 10.72 -8.26 7.56
CA VAL A 174 9.43 -8.95 7.44
C VAL A 174 9.32 -9.77 6.16
N ALA A 175 8.52 -10.83 6.24
CA ALA A 175 7.90 -11.50 5.12
C ALA A 175 6.39 -11.17 5.03
N ARG A 176 5.86 -11.14 3.81
CA ARG A 176 4.45 -10.96 3.49
C ARG A 176 4.05 -11.86 2.32
N ILE A 177 2.77 -12.21 2.28
CA ILE A 177 2.12 -12.88 1.16
C ILE A 177 1.30 -11.87 0.35
N GLY A 178 0.96 -12.23 -0.88
CA GLY A 178 0.15 -11.42 -1.77
C GLY A 178 0.22 -11.89 -3.22
N LYS A 179 0.14 -10.96 -4.16
CA LYS A 179 0.50 -11.19 -5.57
C LYS A 179 1.39 -10.08 -6.13
N VAL A 180 2.38 -10.48 -6.93
CA VAL A 180 3.17 -9.58 -7.78
C VAL A 180 2.29 -9.16 -8.95
N ILE A 181 2.06 -7.85 -9.06
CA ILE A 181 1.26 -7.24 -10.13
C ILE A 181 2.20 -6.52 -11.08
N PHE A 182 2.18 -6.91 -12.34
CA PHE A 182 2.88 -6.25 -13.44
C PHE A 182 1.94 -5.21 -14.06
N HIS A 183 2.48 -4.00 -14.27
CA HIS A 183 1.77 -2.88 -14.87
C HIS A 183 2.18 -2.81 -16.34
N GLY A 184 1.33 -3.32 -17.23
CA GLY A 184 1.59 -3.43 -18.65
C GLY A 184 1.04 -2.25 -19.46
N THR A 185 1.67 -1.94 -20.59
CA THR A 185 1.03 -1.17 -21.67
C THR A 185 0.00 -2.03 -22.40
N SER A 186 -0.85 -1.43 -23.22
CA SER A 186 -1.91 -2.12 -23.98
C SER A 186 -1.40 -3.16 -24.99
N GLU A 187 -0.10 -3.13 -25.31
CA GLU A 187 0.58 -3.88 -26.36
C GLU A 187 1.03 -5.29 -25.96
N PHE A 188 0.93 -5.66 -24.67
CA PHE A 188 1.12 -7.06 -24.28
C PHE A 188 -0.04 -7.90 -24.80
N ASP A 189 0.19 -8.53 -25.95
CA ASP A 189 -0.64 -9.62 -26.46
C ASP A 189 -0.64 -10.76 -25.43
N SER A 190 -1.82 -11.07 -24.90
CA SER A 190 -2.02 -12.13 -23.90
C SER A 190 -1.58 -13.51 -24.39
N ASN A 191 -1.37 -13.66 -25.70
CA ASN A 191 -0.96 -14.91 -26.33
C ASN A 191 0.55 -15.19 -26.26
N LYS A 192 1.40 -14.23 -25.83
CA LYS A 192 2.85 -14.44 -25.69
C LYS A 192 3.42 -13.81 -24.42
N LEU A 193 3.97 -14.67 -23.55
CA LEU A 193 4.67 -14.25 -22.34
C LEU A 193 6.02 -13.59 -22.70
N PRO A 194 6.34 -12.38 -22.22
CA PRO A 194 7.65 -11.77 -22.45
C PRO A 194 8.76 -12.56 -21.75
N THR A 195 10.02 -12.38 -22.18
CA THR A 195 11.15 -13.03 -21.51
C THR A 195 11.30 -12.57 -20.06
N ARG A 196 11.93 -13.40 -19.21
CA ARG A 196 12.18 -13.06 -17.79
C ARG A 196 12.89 -11.70 -17.66
N ALA A 197 13.86 -11.42 -18.54
CA ALA A 197 14.57 -10.15 -18.59
C ALA A 197 13.65 -8.94 -18.88
N VAL A 198 12.70 -9.06 -19.82
CA VAL A 198 11.72 -8.00 -20.13
C VAL A 198 10.75 -7.81 -18.96
N MET A 199 10.24 -8.89 -18.38
CA MET A 199 9.41 -8.82 -17.17
C MET A 199 10.15 -8.21 -15.98
N GLY A 200 11.48 -8.41 -15.91
CA GLY A 200 12.40 -7.78 -14.97
C GLY A 200 12.43 -6.25 -15.04
N GLN A 201 12.13 -5.66 -16.20
CA GLN A 201 12.11 -4.21 -16.43
C GLN A 201 10.73 -3.56 -16.23
N LEU A 202 9.65 -4.34 -16.17
CA LEU A 202 8.30 -3.81 -15.98
C LEU A 202 8.12 -3.12 -14.62
N LYS A 203 7.25 -2.09 -14.59
CA LYS A 203 6.75 -1.52 -13.33
C LYS A 203 5.97 -2.61 -12.61
N ARG A 204 6.31 -2.85 -11.34
CA ARG A 204 5.67 -3.84 -10.47
C ARG A 204 5.07 -3.19 -9.23
N SER A 205 3.97 -3.74 -8.74
CA SER A 205 3.51 -3.58 -7.36
C SER A 205 3.30 -4.96 -6.73
N PHE A 206 3.04 -5.00 -5.43
CA PHE A 206 2.74 -6.23 -4.71
C PHE A 206 1.50 -5.98 -3.85
N ARG A 207 0.42 -6.70 -4.13
CA ARG A 207 -0.88 -6.54 -3.47
C ARG A 207 -0.95 -7.52 -2.31
N THR A 208 -0.98 -7.02 -1.08
CA THR A 208 -0.94 -7.79 0.18
C THR A 208 -2.29 -8.40 0.60
N ASN A 209 -3.28 -8.38 -0.28
CA ASN A 209 -4.66 -8.79 0.02
C ASN A 209 -4.85 -10.31 -0.13
N VAL A 210 -5.51 -10.94 0.85
CA VAL A 210 -5.90 -12.37 0.85
C VAL A 210 -7.38 -12.56 1.20
N SER A 211 -7.92 -13.77 1.01
CA SER A 211 -9.31 -14.11 1.36
C SER A 211 -9.55 -14.13 2.89
N GLU A 212 -10.81 -14.09 3.33
CA GLU A 212 -11.13 -14.30 4.76
C GLU A 212 -10.80 -15.74 5.18
N THR A 213 -11.16 -16.73 4.36
CA THR A 213 -10.90 -18.16 4.61
C THR A 213 -9.43 -18.45 4.87
N TYR A 214 -8.54 -17.70 4.23
CA TYR A 214 -7.11 -17.81 4.43
C TYR A 214 -6.63 -17.15 5.76
N ILE A 215 -7.25 -16.03 6.17
CA ILE A 215 -7.02 -15.41 7.49
C ILE A 215 -7.51 -16.32 8.62
N GLU A 216 -8.69 -16.93 8.47
CA GLU A 216 -9.27 -17.93 9.38
C GLU A 216 -8.35 -19.15 9.49
N ASN A 217 -7.92 -19.72 8.35
CA ASN A 217 -6.99 -20.85 8.34
C ASN A 217 -5.66 -20.55 9.06
N ILE A 218 -5.15 -19.30 8.99
CA ILE A 218 -3.99 -18.90 9.80
C ILE A 218 -4.33 -18.82 11.29
N ARG A 219 -5.47 -18.21 11.64
CA ARG A 219 -5.92 -18.07 13.03
C ARG A 219 -6.06 -19.44 13.71
N ASP A 220 -6.66 -20.40 13.02
CA ASP A 220 -7.11 -21.64 13.63
C ASP A 220 -6.08 -22.78 13.54
N LYS A 221 -5.17 -22.74 12.55
CA LYS A 221 -4.15 -23.80 12.35
C LYS A 221 -2.72 -23.29 12.50
N VAL A 222 -2.35 -22.23 11.78
CA VAL A 222 -0.95 -21.76 11.71
C VAL A 222 -0.49 -21.12 13.02
N ILE A 223 -1.34 -20.32 13.65
CA ILE A 223 -1.00 -19.64 14.93
C ILE A 223 -0.75 -20.64 16.07
N PRO A 224 -1.61 -21.66 16.29
CA PRO A 224 -1.32 -22.75 17.22
C PRO A 224 -0.04 -23.53 16.86
N LEU A 225 0.14 -23.90 15.58
CA LEU A 225 1.29 -24.69 15.11
C LEU A 225 2.65 -23.99 15.32
N ILE A 226 2.70 -22.67 15.15
CA ILE A 226 3.92 -21.87 15.39
C ILE A 226 4.13 -21.54 16.88
N GLY A 227 3.13 -21.79 17.73
CA GLY A 227 3.22 -21.52 19.17
C GLY A 227 3.33 -20.03 19.51
N VAL A 228 2.74 -19.16 18.69
CA VAL A 228 2.63 -17.71 19.00
C VAL A 228 1.40 -17.43 19.85
N LYS A 229 1.55 -16.59 20.88
CA LYS A 229 0.43 -16.18 21.76
C LYS A 229 -0.16 -14.86 21.31
N PHE A 230 -1.46 -14.66 21.49
CA PHE A 230 -2.09 -13.36 21.28
C PHE A 230 -1.44 -12.30 22.20
N GLU A 231 -1.11 -11.14 21.64
CA GLU A 231 -0.48 -10.02 22.34
C GLU A 231 -1.47 -8.85 22.47
N GLU A 232 -2.06 -8.42 21.35
CA GLU A 232 -2.93 -7.25 21.30
C GLU A 232 -3.82 -7.25 20.06
N GLU A 233 -5.02 -6.67 20.20
CA GLU A 233 -5.79 -6.14 19.08
C GLU A 233 -5.74 -4.62 19.11
N LYS A 234 -5.59 -4.00 17.94
CA LYS A 234 -5.61 -2.55 17.77
C LYS A 234 -6.49 -2.14 16.60
N ASP A 235 -7.58 -1.45 16.93
CA ASP A 235 -8.22 -0.49 16.04
C ASP A 235 -7.36 0.79 16.01
N THR A 236 -7.07 1.30 14.82
CA THR A 236 -6.25 2.50 14.64
C THR A 236 -6.63 3.21 13.34
N TYR A 237 -6.91 4.50 13.46
CA TYR A 237 -7.02 5.44 12.36
C TYR A 237 -5.64 6.04 12.08
N HIS A 238 -5.21 6.07 10.82
CA HIS A 238 -3.97 6.70 10.39
C HIS A 238 -4.33 7.82 9.43
N ILE A 239 -4.10 9.05 9.87
CA ILE A 239 -4.26 10.25 9.04
C ILE A 239 -2.89 10.53 8.43
N LYS A 240 -2.82 10.65 7.10
CA LYS A 240 -1.58 11.03 6.41
C LYS A 240 -1.58 12.51 6.12
N LEU A 241 -0.50 13.18 6.48
CA LEU A 241 -0.31 14.60 6.21
C LEU A 241 0.87 14.81 5.28
N SER A 242 0.72 15.70 4.30
CA SER A 242 1.86 16.38 3.68
C SER A 242 2.21 17.63 4.48
N ASP A 243 3.51 17.89 4.59
CA ASP A 243 4.10 19.10 5.13
C ASP A 243 4.54 19.98 3.93
N ALA A 244 4.17 21.26 3.92
CA ALA A 244 4.52 22.21 2.86
C ALA A 244 6.00 22.65 2.92
N GLU A 245 6.58 22.71 4.12
CA GLU A 245 8.02 23.00 4.31
C GLU A 245 8.87 21.78 3.94
N HIS A 246 8.31 20.57 4.14
CA HIS A 246 8.95 19.30 3.81
C HIS A 246 8.12 18.47 2.82
N PRO A 247 7.91 18.90 1.54
CA PRO A 247 7.02 18.22 0.58
C PRO A 247 7.38 16.78 0.25
N HIS A 248 8.60 16.36 0.62
CA HIS A 248 9.10 15.01 0.41
C HIS A 248 8.74 14.04 1.53
N VAL A 249 8.40 14.56 2.71
CA VAL A 249 7.99 13.83 3.90
C VAL A 249 6.48 13.56 3.86
N THR A 250 6.05 12.52 4.56
CA THR A 250 4.63 12.29 4.84
C THR A 250 4.51 11.82 6.27
N LEU A 251 3.83 12.62 7.09
CA LEU A 251 3.54 12.30 8.48
C LEU A 251 2.39 11.30 8.56
N THR A 252 2.43 10.46 9.59
CA THR A 252 1.39 9.49 9.93
C THR A 252 0.94 9.74 11.35
N CYS A 253 -0.19 10.42 11.50
CA CYS A 253 -0.83 10.64 12.79
C CYS A 253 -1.72 9.44 13.11
N LYS A 254 -1.40 8.71 14.19
CA LYS A 254 -2.15 7.54 14.63
C LYS A 254 -3.09 7.89 15.76
N CYS A 255 -4.36 7.61 15.54
CA CYS A 255 -5.42 7.91 16.45
C CYS A 255 -6.23 6.67 16.80
N THR A 256 -6.78 6.65 18.01
CA THR A 256 -7.86 5.73 18.40
C THR A 256 -9.18 6.49 18.38
N ALA A 257 -10.27 5.86 17.98
CA ALA A 257 -11.60 6.44 18.16
C ALA A 257 -11.95 6.52 19.66
N LEU A 258 -12.69 7.56 20.03
CA LEU A 258 -13.35 7.72 21.34
C LEU A 258 -14.86 7.63 21.11
N PRO A 259 -15.48 6.43 21.22
CA PRO A 259 -16.87 6.20 20.80
C PRO A 259 -17.89 7.15 21.43
N GLU A 260 -17.72 7.45 22.72
CA GLU A 260 -18.60 8.32 23.51
C GLU A 260 -18.68 9.78 23.01
N SER A 261 -17.65 10.26 22.31
CA SER A 261 -17.55 11.64 21.83
C SER A 261 -17.51 11.76 20.30
N ASN A 262 -17.53 10.64 19.59
CA ASN A 262 -17.30 10.53 18.14
C ASN A 262 -16.03 11.26 17.64
N LYS A 263 -15.00 11.36 18.50
CA LYS A 263 -13.72 12.03 18.22
C LYS A 263 -12.57 11.06 18.09
N LEU A 264 -11.43 11.56 17.60
CA LEU A 264 -10.16 10.86 17.55
C LEU A 264 -9.22 11.33 18.68
N LYS A 265 -8.50 10.39 19.29
CA LYS A 265 -7.38 10.69 20.21
C LYS A 265 -6.06 10.35 19.53
N LEU A 266 -5.25 11.37 19.24
CA LEU A 266 -3.87 11.19 18.82
C LEU A 266 -3.06 10.50 19.92
N TYR A 267 -2.28 9.48 19.56
CA TYR A 267 -1.35 8.83 20.49
C TYR A 267 0.06 8.62 19.92
N LYS A 268 0.27 8.83 18.62
CA LYS A 268 1.60 8.80 18.00
C LYS A 268 1.64 9.55 16.67
N VAL A 269 2.69 10.33 16.43
CA VAL A 269 3.09 10.78 15.09
C VAL A 269 4.33 9.97 14.65
N GLU A 270 4.34 9.42 13.44
CA GLU A 270 5.52 8.76 12.86
C GLU A 270 5.72 9.13 11.38
N LEU A 271 6.98 9.17 10.94
CA LEU A 271 7.31 9.32 9.53
C LEU A 271 6.82 8.08 8.75
N ASN A 272 6.49 8.28 7.47
CA ASN A 272 6.22 7.16 6.56
C ASN A 272 7.43 6.18 6.55
N PRO A 273 7.21 4.85 6.53
CA PRO A 273 8.31 3.89 6.62
C PRO A 273 9.24 3.96 5.41
N VAL A 274 10.54 3.98 5.65
CA VAL A 274 11.59 3.98 4.61
C VAL A 274 11.99 2.53 4.34
N ARG A 275 11.92 2.09 3.09
CA ARG A 275 12.31 0.73 2.68
C ARG A 275 13.78 0.71 2.25
N HIS A 276 14.53 -0.27 2.76
CA HIS A 276 15.98 -0.43 2.53
C HIS A 276 16.28 -1.62 1.63
N MET A 277 15.50 -2.70 1.73
CA MET A 277 15.48 -3.79 0.75
C MET A 277 14.04 -4.25 0.53
N VAL A 278 13.70 -4.55 -0.72
CA VAL A 278 12.46 -5.25 -1.10
C VAL A 278 12.77 -6.30 -2.15
N ALA A 279 12.41 -7.54 -1.87
CA ALA A 279 12.41 -8.64 -2.81
C ALA A 279 10.99 -9.14 -3.03
N ASP A 280 10.53 -9.09 -4.29
CA ASP A 280 9.27 -9.65 -4.74
C ASP A 280 9.52 -11.01 -5.40
N ILE A 281 8.89 -12.05 -4.91
CA ILE A 281 9.19 -13.45 -5.23
C ILE A 281 7.93 -14.07 -5.82
N SER A 282 7.94 -14.34 -7.13
CA SER A 282 6.84 -14.99 -7.82
C SER A 282 6.93 -16.51 -7.59
N CYS A 283 5.92 -17.08 -6.93
CA CYS A 283 5.91 -18.48 -6.53
C CYS A 283 4.99 -19.26 -7.48
N LEU A 284 5.49 -19.65 -8.65
CA LEU A 284 4.64 -20.10 -9.76
C LEU A 284 3.74 -21.29 -9.38
N LYS A 285 4.30 -22.32 -8.76
CA LYS A 285 3.57 -23.53 -8.32
C LYS A 285 2.65 -23.28 -7.10
N GLN A 286 2.35 -22.02 -6.75
CA GLN A 286 1.65 -21.62 -5.52
C GLN A 286 0.60 -20.53 -5.76
N ASN A 287 -0.49 -20.56 -4.98
CA ASN A 287 -1.60 -19.61 -5.11
C ASN A 287 -1.26 -18.18 -4.64
N VAL A 288 -0.16 -17.98 -3.92
CA VAL A 288 0.30 -16.67 -3.44
C VAL A 288 1.78 -16.46 -3.74
N ASP A 289 2.15 -15.22 -4.01
CA ASP A 289 3.53 -14.76 -4.09
C ASP A 289 4.00 -14.24 -2.73
N MET A 290 5.32 -14.09 -2.59
CA MET A 290 5.98 -13.67 -1.37
C MET A 290 6.74 -12.35 -1.55
N ARG A 291 6.74 -11.49 -0.52
CA ARG A 291 7.62 -10.33 -0.41
C ARG A 291 8.44 -10.42 0.86
N VAL A 292 9.77 -10.33 0.72
CA VAL A 292 10.68 -10.06 1.85
C VAL A 292 11.09 -8.60 1.80
N MET A 293 11.11 -7.90 2.94
CA MET A 293 11.55 -6.51 2.98
C MET A 293 12.17 -6.10 4.32
N THR A 294 13.23 -5.30 4.25
CA THR A 294 13.73 -4.50 5.38
C THR A 294 13.21 -3.06 5.25
N PHE A 295 12.69 -2.51 6.35
CA PHE A 295 12.27 -1.11 6.40
C PHE A 295 12.53 -0.53 7.78
N SER A 296 12.78 0.78 7.85
CA SER A 296 12.80 1.51 9.12
C SER A 296 11.53 2.33 9.32
N LYS A 297 11.24 2.59 10.59
CA LYS A 297 10.25 3.57 11.03
C LYS A 297 10.90 4.48 12.03
N LYS A 298 10.86 5.78 11.76
CA LYS A 298 11.22 6.83 12.69
C LYS A 298 9.95 7.40 13.32
N THR A 299 9.90 7.41 14.65
CA THR A 299 8.92 8.24 15.37
C THR A 299 9.28 9.70 15.11
N VAL A 300 8.32 10.62 15.06
CA VAL A 300 8.70 12.04 15.00
C VAL A 300 9.08 12.45 16.41
N GLY A 301 10.25 13.07 16.57
CA GLY A 301 10.70 13.65 17.84
C GLY A 301 9.82 14.83 18.28
N LYS A 302 10.34 15.68 19.17
CA LYS A 302 9.58 16.84 19.66
C LYS A 302 9.29 17.84 18.53
N LEU A 303 8.07 17.81 18.01
CA LEU A 303 7.46 18.86 17.19
C LEU A 303 7.30 20.14 18.03
N THR A 304 7.25 21.31 17.39
CA THR A 304 6.93 22.57 18.07
C THR A 304 5.48 22.57 18.56
N ASP A 305 5.16 23.46 19.49
CA ASP A 305 3.81 23.54 20.04
C ASP A 305 2.82 23.98 18.92
N ASP A 306 3.23 24.91 18.05
CA ASP A 306 2.47 25.32 16.85
C ASP A 306 2.25 24.17 15.85
N GLU A 307 3.30 23.38 15.55
CA GLU A 307 3.20 22.20 14.67
C GLU A 307 2.23 21.16 15.23
N MET A 308 2.24 20.98 16.55
CA MET A 308 1.32 20.08 17.25
C MET A 308 -0.11 20.62 17.25
N GLU A 309 -0.32 21.92 17.41
CA GLU A 309 -1.64 22.55 17.37
C GLU A 309 -2.29 22.37 15.99
N ASP A 310 -1.57 22.68 14.90
CA ASP A 310 -2.06 22.45 13.52
C ASP A 310 -2.43 20.98 13.26
N ILE A 311 -1.60 20.05 13.74
CA ILE A 311 -1.86 18.61 13.60
C ILE A 311 -3.09 18.21 14.42
N LEU A 312 -3.26 18.75 15.62
CA LEU A 312 -4.43 18.47 16.46
C LEU A 312 -5.70 19.06 15.87
N ASP A 313 -5.66 20.24 15.26
CA ASP A 313 -6.82 20.87 14.60
C ASP A 313 -7.32 20.06 13.40
N LEU A 314 -6.40 19.49 12.61
CA LEU A 314 -6.75 18.51 11.58
C LEU A 314 -7.42 17.26 12.14
N ILE A 315 -6.97 16.76 13.29
CA ILE A 315 -7.51 15.55 13.92
C ILE A 315 -8.86 15.82 14.58
N ASN A 316 -9.02 16.96 15.24
CA ASN A 316 -10.25 17.42 15.87
C ASN A 316 -11.34 17.77 14.85
N SER A 317 -10.95 18.19 13.63
CA SER A 317 -11.84 18.44 12.51
C SER A 317 -12.26 17.18 11.74
N ALA A 318 -11.67 16.02 12.04
CA ALA A 318 -11.99 14.76 11.38
C ALA A 318 -13.30 14.18 11.92
N ILE A 319 -14.17 13.73 11.00
CA ILE A 319 -15.44 13.09 11.32
C ILE A 319 -15.31 11.59 11.05
N LEU A 320 -15.55 10.79 12.10
CA LEU A 320 -15.73 9.34 11.99
C LEU A 320 -16.97 9.04 11.15
N ASP A 321 -16.77 8.31 10.06
CA ASP A 321 -17.81 7.98 9.10
C ASP A 321 -17.53 6.59 8.53
N LYS A 322 -18.43 5.64 8.78
CA LYS A 322 -18.24 4.22 8.43
C LYS A 322 -18.58 3.91 6.97
N ASP A 323 -19.27 4.83 6.29
CA ASP A 323 -19.76 4.64 4.93
C ASP A 323 -18.74 5.15 3.89
N VAL A 324 -17.73 5.92 4.32
CA VAL A 324 -16.63 6.39 3.48
C VAL A 324 -15.37 5.54 3.60
N LYS A 325 -14.61 5.48 2.50
CA LYS A 325 -13.32 4.78 2.44
C LYS A 325 -12.31 5.38 3.42
N GLY A 326 -11.65 4.53 4.19
CA GLY A 326 -10.68 4.94 5.22
C GLY A 326 -11.32 5.38 6.54
N GLY A 327 -12.65 5.33 6.67
CA GLY A 327 -13.38 5.56 7.92
C GLY A 327 -13.45 7.01 8.40
N LEU A 328 -12.96 7.97 7.61
CA LEU A 328 -12.85 9.39 7.97
C LEU A 328 -13.18 10.32 6.81
N ARG A 329 -13.86 11.43 7.13
CA ARG A 329 -14.01 12.59 6.24
C ARG A 329 -13.76 13.89 6.98
N TRP A 330 -13.50 14.94 6.21
CA TRP A 330 -13.36 16.31 6.73
C TRP A 330 -14.43 17.21 6.12
N PRO A 331 -14.96 18.20 6.85
CA PRO A 331 -15.72 19.29 6.27
C PRO A 331 -14.95 20.03 5.17
N LEU A 332 -15.66 20.69 4.26
CA LEU A 332 -15.04 21.47 3.19
C LEU A 332 -14.10 22.55 3.78
N GLY A 333 -12.86 22.61 3.29
CA GLY A 333 -11.83 23.52 3.79
C GLY A 333 -11.16 23.11 5.11
N LYS A 334 -11.60 22.03 5.77
CA LYS A 334 -11.02 21.54 7.05
C LYS A 334 -10.00 20.41 6.90
N ALA A 335 -9.65 20.05 5.67
CA ALA A 335 -8.58 19.08 5.37
C ALA A 335 -7.17 19.72 5.29
N SER A 336 -7.01 20.93 5.81
CA SER A 336 -5.76 21.68 5.93
C SER A 336 -5.79 22.49 7.24
N SER A 337 -4.64 22.62 7.90
CA SER A 337 -4.42 23.55 9.02
C SER A 337 -3.09 24.28 8.81
N GLY A 338 -3.11 25.56 9.16
CA GLY A 338 -2.13 26.54 8.73
C GLY A 338 -1.98 26.58 7.20
N ASP A 339 -0.88 27.16 6.74
CA ASP A 339 -0.39 27.02 5.37
C ASP A 339 0.50 25.77 5.18
N ARG A 340 0.73 25.01 6.26
CA ARG A 340 1.74 23.94 6.31
C ARG A 340 1.19 22.53 6.15
N PHE A 341 0.17 22.14 6.90
CA PHE A 341 -0.26 20.74 6.94
C PHE A 341 -1.55 20.49 6.18
N LYS A 342 -1.54 19.48 5.31
CA LYS A 342 -2.71 19.06 4.53
C LYS A 342 -2.92 17.56 4.60
N VAL A 343 -4.17 17.14 4.79
CA VAL A 343 -4.55 15.73 4.78
C VAL A 343 -4.48 15.18 3.35
N VAL A 344 -3.75 14.07 3.18
CA VAL A 344 -3.51 13.42 1.88
C VAL A 344 -4.05 12.00 1.81
N GLY A 345 -4.64 11.49 2.89
CA GLY A 345 -5.46 10.28 2.91
C GLY A 345 -5.83 9.83 4.33
N ALA A 346 -6.70 8.85 4.40
CA ALA A 346 -7.15 8.20 5.64
C ALA A 346 -7.07 6.67 5.53
N TRP A 347 -6.68 6.03 6.63
CA TRP A 347 -6.65 4.58 6.76
C TRP A 347 -7.33 4.18 8.06
N HIS A 348 -8.32 3.29 8.01
CA HIS A 348 -8.81 2.57 9.19
C HIS A 348 -8.19 1.17 9.19
N THR A 349 -7.55 0.77 10.30
CA THR A 349 -6.98 -0.58 10.41
C THR A 349 -7.33 -1.23 11.73
N VAL A 350 -8.00 -2.39 11.68
CA VAL A 350 -8.13 -3.31 12.81
C VAL A 350 -7.07 -4.39 12.65
N SER A 351 -6.31 -4.70 13.71
CA SER A 351 -5.22 -5.65 13.59
C SER A 351 -4.86 -6.41 14.86
N GLN A 352 -4.80 -7.73 14.72
CA GLN A 352 -4.46 -8.70 15.76
C GLN A 352 -2.96 -9.05 15.65
N SER A 353 -2.25 -9.04 16.78
CA SER A 353 -0.81 -9.35 16.84
C SER A 353 -0.59 -10.59 17.70
N TYR A 354 0.20 -11.54 17.19
CA TYR A 354 0.54 -12.80 17.84
C TYR A 354 2.07 -12.94 17.89
N VAL A 355 2.62 -13.29 19.05
CA VAL A 355 4.03 -13.11 19.36
C VAL A 355 4.60 -14.29 20.15
N ASN A 356 5.85 -14.60 19.85
CA ASN A 356 6.75 -15.36 20.71
C ASN A 356 8.12 -14.63 20.74
N PRO A 357 9.19 -15.17 21.38
CA PRO A 357 10.50 -14.53 21.37
C PRO A 357 11.06 -14.31 19.95
N PHE A 358 10.83 -15.26 19.05
CA PHE A 358 11.44 -15.33 17.72
C PHE A 358 10.75 -14.47 16.67
N VAL A 359 9.41 -14.45 16.66
CA VAL A 359 8.60 -13.89 15.58
C VAL A 359 7.37 -13.10 16.09
N ARG A 360 6.84 -12.23 15.24
CA ARG A 360 5.51 -11.63 15.41
C ARG A 360 4.70 -11.79 14.13
N ILE A 361 3.59 -12.51 14.20
CA ILE A 361 2.59 -12.58 13.13
C ILE A 361 1.57 -11.49 13.40
N LYS A 362 1.20 -10.74 12.35
CA LYS A 362 0.17 -9.71 12.42
C LYS A 362 -0.86 -9.94 11.33
N LEU A 363 -2.10 -10.18 11.76
CA LEU A 363 -3.29 -10.18 10.92
C LEU A 363 -3.88 -8.78 10.94
N ARG A 364 -4.32 -8.28 9.79
CA ARG A 364 -4.84 -6.91 9.67
C ARG A 364 -5.92 -6.81 8.62
N ASN A 365 -7.03 -6.21 9.00
CA ASN A 365 -7.97 -5.61 8.08
C ASN A 365 -7.59 -4.13 7.92
N ALA A 366 -7.54 -3.64 6.69
CA ALA A 366 -7.25 -2.25 6.38
C ALA A 366 -8.19 -1.74 5.30
N ASP A 367 -8.92 -0.67 5.61
CA ASP A 367 -9.63 0.16 4.65
C ASP A 367 -8.85 1.46 4.45
N ARG A 368 -8.69 1.88 3.20
CA ARG A 368 -7.72 2.91 2.81
C ARG A 368 -8.34 3.85 1.80
N TYR A 369 -7.99 5.12 1.90
CA TYR A 369 -8.33 6.10 0.88
C TYR A 369 -7.23 7.12 0.71
N ASP A 370 -6.73 7.22 -0.52
CA ASP A 370 -5.70 8.16 -0.93
C ASP A 370 -6.38 9.38 -1.58
N PHE A 371 -6.34 10.54 -0.90
CA PHE A 371 -6.99 11.76 -1.39
C PHE A 371 -6.25 12.40 -2.59
N LYS A 372 -5.00 12.01 -2.88
CA LYS A 372 -4.25 12.51 -4.04
C LYS A 372 -4.63 11.79 -5.33
N THR A 373 -4.92 10.48 -5.25
CA THR A 373 -5.33 9.69 -6.41
C THR A 373 -6.81 9.36 -6.46
N LEU A 374 -7.58 9.63 -5.39
CA LEU A 374 -8.99 9.24 -5.24
C LEU A 374 -9.21 7.71 -5.32
N VAL A 375 -8.20 6.93 -4.91
CA VAL A 375 -8.19 5.46 -4.96
C VAL A 375 -8.47 4.92 -3.57
N GLY A 376 -9.38 3.95 -3.47
CA GLY A 376 -9.73 3.28 -2.23
C GLY A 376 -9.44 1.78 -2.29
N GLU A 377 -8.75 1.25 -1.27
CA GLU A 377 -8.35 -0.16 -1.20
C GLU A 377 -8.86 -0.78 0.11
N VAL A 378 -9.46 -1.97 0.04
CA VAL A 378 -9.77 -2.80 1.20
C VAL A 378 -8.92 -4.06 1.13
N SER A 379 -8.02 -4.26 2.09
CA SER A 379 -7.11 -5.40 2.13
C SER A 379 -7.16 -6.13 3.46
N LYS A 380 -7.15 -7.47 3.40
CA LYS A 380 -6.82 -8.35 4.53
C LYS A 380 -5.37 -8.77 4.37
N GLU A 381 -4.53 -8.51 5.35
CA GLU A 381 -3.08 -8.61 5.24
C GLU A 381 -2.49 -9.52 6.32
N VAL A 382 -1.48 -10.29 5.91
CA VAL A 382 -0.62 -11.06 6.83
C VAL A 382 0.79 -10.50 6.75
N THR A 383 1.37 -10.17 7.90
CA THR A 383 2.78 -9.80 8.02
C THR A 383 3.47 -10.67 9.06
N PHE A 384 4.51 -11.38 8.64
CA PHE A 384 5.39 -12.15 9.51
C PHE A 384 6.66 -11.35 9.78
N LYS A 385 6.93 -11.02 11.04
CA LYS A 385 8.12 -10.26 11.45
C LYS A 385 9.15 -11.18 12.07
N MET A 386 10.39 -11.10 11.59
CA MET A 386 11.52 -11.90 12.04
C MET A 386 12.21 -11.19 13.22
N LYS A 387 11.65 -11.27 14.43
CA LYS A 387 12.12 -10.47 15.59
C LYS A 387 13.57 -10.81 15.98
N ARG A 388 13.87 -12.07 16.31
CA ARG A 388 15.21 -12.47 16.78
C ARG A 388 16.27 -12.20 15.73
N LEU A 389 15.98 -12.47 14.46
CA LEU A 389 16.88 -12.16 13.34
C LEU A 389 17.12 -10.65 13.18
N THR A 390 16.07 -9.81 13.28
CA THR A 390 16.25 -8.35 13.28
C THR A 390 17.14 -7.90 14.44
N SER A 391 16.96 -8.47 15.64
CA SER A 391 17.79 -8.15 16.82
C SER A 391 19.26 -8.57 16.64
N GLU A 392 19.53 -9.78 16.13
CA GLU A 392 20.90 -10.27 15.93
C GLU A 392 21.62 -9.45 14.85
N LEU A 393 20.95 -9.14 13.73
CA LEU A 393 21.48 -8.28 12.67
C LEU A 393 21.87 -6.87 13.17
N LEU A 394 21.15 -6.34 14.17
CA LEU A 394 21.40 -5.03 14.78
C LEU A 394 22.42 -5.05 15.92
N ARG A 395 22.89 -6.23 16.35
CA ARG A 395 23.91 -6.36 17.41
C ARG A 395 25.20 -5.64 16.99
N GLU A 396 25.93 -5.08 17.96
CA GLU A 396 27.23 -4.41 17.73
C GLU A 396 28.24 -5.37 17.07
N LYS A 397 28.30 -6.60 17.61
CA LYS A 397 29.07 -7.72 17.08
C LYS A 397 28.11 -8.84 16.73
N PRO A 398 27.49 -8.82 15.53
CA PRO A 398 26.56 -9.87 15.12
C PRO A 398 27.31 -11.19 14.94
N GLU A 399 26.70 -12.30 15.35
CA GLU A 399 27.18 -13.64 14.99
C GLU A 399 26.88 -13.90 13.51
N VAL A 400 27.81 -13.49 12.64
CA VAL A 400 27.65 -13.56 11.18
C VAL A 400 27.37 -14.98 10.71
N ASP A 401 27.96 -15.98 11.37
CA ASP A 401 27.83 -17.39 11.02
C ASP A 401 26.42 -17.96 11.26
N VAL A 402 25.64 -17.41 12.20
CA VAL A 402 24.27 -17.91 12.51
C VAL A 402 23.17 -17.16 11.76
N ILE A 403 23.48 -16.00 11.17
CA ILE A 403 22.51 -15.21 10.41
C ILE A 403 21.93 -15.97 9.18
N PRO A 404 22.72 -16.70 8.37
CA PRO A 404 22.20 -17.51 7.26
C PRO A 404 21.17 -18.54 7.74
N ASP A 405 21.50 -19.30 8.78
CA ASP A 405 20.64 -20.35 9.34
C ASP A 405 19.36 -19.76 9.94
N MET A 406 19.48 -18.66 10.70
CA MET A 406 18.32 -17.96 11.24
C MET A 406 17.39 -17.41 10.13
N LEU A 407 17.94 -16.93 9.02
CA LEU A 407 17.15 -16.51 7.86
C LEU A 407 16.50 -17.73 7.18
N ASN A 408 17.25 -18.82 7.01
CA ASN A 408 16.78 -20.09 6.46
C ASN A 408 15.59 -20.64 7.24
N ASP A 409 15.69 -20.74 8.56
CA ASP A 409 14.61 -21.21 9.45
C ASP A 409 13.37 -20.32 9.38
N ASN A 410 13.56 -18.99 9.39
CA ASN A 410 12.43 -18.05 9.29
C ASN A 410 11.73 -18.15 7.93
N LEU A 411 12.48 -18.33 6.83
CA LEU A 411 11.93 -18.49 5.49
C LEU A 411 11.29 -19.86 5.29
N LYS A 412 11.86 -20.95 5.83
CA LYS A 412 11.29 -22.30 5.85
C LYS A 412 9.97 -22.33 6.62
N LEU A 413 9.93 -21.73 7.80
CA LEU A 413 8.72 -21.58 8.60
C LEU A 413 7.66 -20.76 7.86
N PHE A 414 8.04 -19.65 7.23
CA PHE A 414 7.12 -18.82 6.47
C PHE A 414 6.58 -19.53 5.22
N TRP A 415 7.46 -20.19 4.46
CA TRP A 415 7.09 -20.91 3.24
C TRP A 415 6.08 -22.02 3.53
N ASN A 416 6.40 -22.91 4.46
CA ASN A 416 5.57 -24.08 4.77
C ASN A 416 4.19 -23.70 5.33
N ASN A 417 4.10 -22.61 6.10
CA ASN A 417 2.88 -22.25 6.82
C ASN A 417 2.04 -21.15 6.15
N PHE A 418 2.61 -20.38 5.21
CA PHE A 418 1.91 -19.25 4.56
C PHE A 418 1.95 -19.33 3.02
N VAL A 419 3.01 -19.85 2.41
CA VAL A 419 3.04 -19.99 0.94
C VAL A 419 2.34 -21.29 0.53
N CYS A 420 2.77 -22.43 1.08
CA CYS A 420 2.16 -23.74 0.79
C CYS A 420 0.71 -23.86 1.27
N SER A 421 0.35 -23.24 2.40
CA SER A 421 -1.00 -23.33 2.97
C SER A 421 -2.08 -22.63 2.14
N ALA A 422 -1.70 -21.76 1.20
CA ALA A 422 -2.61 -21.11 0.26
C ALA A 422 -3.16 -22.06 -0.83
N THR A 423 -2.58 -23.26 -0.99
CA THR A 423 -3.08 -24.29 -1.92
C THR A 423 -4.48 -24.80 -1.56
N CYS A 424 -4.89 -24.71 -0.28
CA CYS A 424 -6.19 -25.14 0.22
C CYS A 424 -7.30 -24.07 0.10
N SER A 425 -7.07 -22.97 -0.62
CA SER A 425 -8.05 -21.89 -0.77
C SER A 425 -7.96 -21.27 -2.16
N SER A 426 -8.88 -21.67 -3.04
CA SER A 426 -9.13 -20.96 -4.30
C SER A 426 -9.57 -19.51 -4.02
N PRO A 427 -9.26 -18.55 -4.92
CA PRO A 427 -9.69 -17.16 -4.81
C PRO A 427 -11.21 -16.97 -4.88
#